data_AF-A0A7Y7TU62-F1
#
_entry.id   AF-A0A7Y7TU62-F1
#
_cell.length_a   1.000
_cell.length_b   1.000
_cell.length_c   1.000
_cell.angle_alpha   90.00
_cell.angle_beta   90.00
_cell.angle_gamma   90.00
#
_symmetry.space_group_name_H-M   'P 1'
#
loop_
_entity.id
_entity.type
_entity.pdbx_description
1 polymer ?
#
loop_
_entity_poly.entity_id
_entity_poly.type
_entity_poly.pdbx_seq_one_letter_code
_entity_poly.pdbx_strand_id
1 'polypeptide(L)'
;MKKILVLIIISILSFNAYVKATDYAILISAGLATTDNTFSNSEYWYDLYLAYEDLILKEGYTHDKIIVFYGNGTSFNSARPRYQLALHNWPNIVDYDNNPATMNAQFAALGNIITNNDNLHIRWVVGHGGSTNQDDYSALIQNRNVTMTEVQIVNMINQIPNYNRRKIMWMTCHSGCLAYGNINLNNSRTVLITSSNWNQNSFGYWMPSETIHAQFNHVETSALYGQDPLGVPFNGDSNADRVISMWELWRIADISPIMTSDPQLGNTGALADKIYIDEGLQLTTVTFPNSITYWVDNFQTNNVVFPNTSNVTIDIDQGFNATGTFSAPVGTVLNIKP
;
A
#
# COMPACT_ATOMS: atom_id res chain seq x y z
N MET A 1 41.41 32.55 -16.93
CA MET A 1 40.05 33.08 -16.72
C MET A 1 39.05 31.95 -16.94
N LYS A 2 38.45 31.41 -15.88
CA LYS A 2 37.42 30.36 -15.96
C LYS A 2 36.13 31.01 -16.48
N LYS A 3 35.68 30.59 -17.67
CA LYS A 3 34.40 31.06 -18.24
C LYS A 3 33.27 30.39 -17.46
N ILE A 4 32.56 31.16 -16.65
CA ILE A 4 31.31 30.73 -16.03
C ILE A 4 30.25 30.78 -17.13
N LEU A 5 29.83 29.61 -17.61
CA LEU A 5 28.72 29.48 -18.54
C LEU A 5 27.44 29.60 -17.71
N VAL A 6 26.74 30.71 -17.83
CA VAL A 6 25.42 30.89 -17.22
C VAL A 6 24.43 30.10 -18.08
N LEU A 7 23.94 28.98 -17.56
CA LEU A 7 22.92 28.17 -18.19
C LEU A 7 21.57 28.89 -18.03
N ILE A 8 21.00 29.39 -19.12
CA ILE A 8 19.64 29.95 -19.12
C ILE A 8 18.67 28.76 -19.21
N ILE A 9 17.98 28.47 -18.12
CA ILE A 9 16.88 27.50 -18.09
C ILE A 9 15.67 28.18 -18.74
N ILE A 10 15.32 27.77 -19.96
CA ILE A 10 14.06 28.15 -20.60
C ILE A 10 12.99 27.17 -20.10
N SER A 11 12.24 27.58 -19.07
CA SER A 11 11.06 26.87 -18.60
C SER A 11 9.86 27.27 -19.46
N ILE A 12 9.44 26.37 -20.36
CA ILE A 12 8.14 26.48 -21.03
C ILE A 12 7.08 26.10 -19.99
N LEU A 13 6.48 27.12 -19.37
CA LEU A 13 5.36 26.96 -18.44
C LEU A 13 4.07 26.77 -19.24
N SER A 14 3.83 25.55 -19.73
CA SER A 14 2.49 25.12 -20.11
C SER A 14 1.66 24.97 -18.84
N PHE A 15 0.77 25.92 -18.57
CA PHE A 15 -0.24 25.82 -17.51
C PHE A 15 -1.29 24.77 -17.92
N ASN A 16 -0.95 23.50 -17.75
CA ASN A 16 -1.97 22.49 -17.55
C ASN A 16 -2.56 22.77 -16.15
N ALA A 17 -3.86 23.03 -16.08
CA ALA A 17 -4.55 23.08 -14.80
C ALA A 17 -4.41 21.67 -14.19
N TYR A 18 -3.47 21.55 -13.26
CA TYR A 18 -3.17 20.31 -12.60
C TYR A 18 -4.32 19.96 -11.67
N VAL A 19 -5.06 18.90 -12.01
CA VAL A 19 -6.02 18.31 -11.10
C VAL A 19 -5.20 17.46 -10.14
N LYS A 20 -5.20 17.84 -8.86
CA LYS A 20 -4.52 17.08 -7.80
C LYS A 20 -5.09 15.66 -7.78
N ALA A 21 -4.24 14.63 -7.84
CA ALA A 21 -4.66 13.26 -7.61
C ALA A 21 -5.23 13.10 -6.20
N THR A 22 -6.21 12.22 -6.04
CA THR A 22 -6.70 11.78 -4.73
C THR A 22 -6.32 10.33 -4.52
N ASP A 23 -5.78 10.02 -3.35
CA ASP A 23 -5.50 8.64 -2.96
C ASP A 23 -6.67 8.08 -2.19
N TYR A 24 -7.26 6.99 -2.70
CA TYR A 24 -8.32 6.26 -2.04
C TYR A 24 -7.77 4.96 -1.47
N ALA A 25 -8.20 4.61 -0.27
CA ALA A 25 -7.90 3.32 0.34
C ALA A 25 -9.17 2.52 0.61
N ILE A 26 -9.09 1.21 0.49
CA ILE A 26 -10.14 0.27 0.84
C ILE A 26 -9.55 -0.79 1.77
N LEU A 27 -10.06 -0.88 2.99
CA LEU A 27 -9.70 -1.93 3.94
C LEU A 27 -10.85 -2.92 4.10
N ILE A 28 -10.53 -4.21 3.96
CA ILE A 28 -11.50 -5.29 4.13
C ILE A 28 -10.99 -6.22 5.24
N SER A 29 -11.79 -6.38 6.28
CA SER A 29 -11.58 -7.42 7.29
C SER A 29 -12.78 -8.36 7.27
N ALA A 30 -12.51 -9.61 6.89
CA ALA A 30 -13.53 -10.60 6.51
C ALA A 30 -14.20 -11.29 7.71
N GLY A 31 -13.96 -10.81 8.93
CA GLY A 31 -14.54 -11.35 10.15
C GLY A 31 -15.11 -10.27 11.05
N LEU A 32 -15.41 -10.69 12.29
CA LEU A 32 -15.86 -9.83 13.37
C LEU A 32 -15.14 -10.27 14.63
N ALA A 33 -14.38 -9.37 15.24
CA ALA A 33 -13.83 -9.61 16.56
C ALA A 33 -14.98 -9.50 17.58
N THR A 34 -15.06 -10.47 18.48
CA THR A 34 -16.03 -10.49 19.57
C THR A 34 -15.35 -10.49 20.93
N THR A 35 -14.07 -10.82 20.97
CA THR A 35 -13.25 -10.87 22.18
C THR A 35 -11.82 -10.47 21.86
N ASP A 36 -11.13 -9.90 22.85
CA ASP A 36 -9.69 -9.64 22.77
C ASP A 36 -8.89 -10.94 22.98
N ASN A 37 -7.68 -10.98 22.39
CA ASN A 37 -6.64 -12.01 22.61
C ASN A 37 -7.05 -13.44 22.26
N THR A 38 -7.96 -13.59 21.32
CA THR A 38 -8.46 -14.89 20.86
C THR A 38 -7.94 -15.14 19.44
N PHE A 39 -7.24 -16.25 19.27
CA PHE A 39 -6.73 -16.70 17.97
C PHE A 39 -7.89 -16.86 16.97
N SER A 40 -7.69 -16.40 15.73
CA SER A 40 -8.74 -16.38 14.68
C SER A 40 -10.01 -15.60 15.06
N ASN A 41 -9.87 -14.58 15.91
CA ASN A 41 -10.93 -13.64 16.25
C ASN A 41 -10.41 -12.21 16.38
N SER A 42 -9.41 -11.99 17.24
CA SER A 42 -8.98 -10.62 17.55
C SER A 42 -8.17 -9.97 16.43
N GLU A 43 -7.46 -10.77 15.64
CA GLU A 43 -6.72 -10.33 14.45
C GLU A 43 -7.59 -9.55 13.46
N TYR A 44 -8.89 -9.87 13.35
CA TYR A 44 -9.83 -9.13 12.51
C TYR A 44 -9.93 -7.65 12.87
N TRP A 45 -9.84 -7.32 14.16
CA TRP A 45 -9.85 -5.92 14.60
C TRP A 45 -8.45 -5.34 14.71
N TYR A 46 -7.52 -6.07 15.31
CA TYR A 46 -6.19 -5.54 15.59
C TYR A 46 -5.44 -5.16 14.32
N ASP A 47 -5.42 -6.05 13.33
CA ASP A 47 -4.72 -5.76 12.08
C ASP A 47 -5.46 -4.71 11.25
N LEU A 48 -6.80 -4.69 11.30
CA LEU A 48 -7.59 -3.65 10.67
C LEU A 48 -7.28 -2.27 11.25
N TYR A 49 -7.22 -2.18 12.58
CA TYR A 49 -6.88 -0.96 13.29
C TYR A 49 -5.47 -0.49 12.91
N LEU A 50 -4.49 -1.40 12.87
CA LEU A 50 -3.12 -1.09 12.47
C LEU A 50 -3.03 -0.64 11.01
N ALA A 51 -3.67 -1.37 10.08
CA ALA A 51 -3.71 -0.98 8.67
C ALA A 51 -4.34 0.40 8.46
N TYR A 52 -5.39 0.74 9.22
CA TYR A 52 -5.98 2.08 9.21
C TYR A 52 -5.03 3.14 9.76
N GLU A 53 -4.35 2.82 10.86
CA GLU A 53 -3.37 3.69 11.48
C GLU A 53 -2.17 3.96 10.57
N ASP A 54 -1.67 2.95 9.86
CA ASP A 54 -0.61 3.09 8.87
C ASP A 54 -1.01 4.07 7.77
N LEU A 55 -2.22 3.90 7.21
CA LEU A 55 -2.72 4.79 6.16
C LEU A 55 -2.75 6.25 6.62
N ILE A 56 -3.21 6.53 7.84
CA ILE A 56 -3.31 7.91 8.36
C ILE A 56 -1.94 8.45 8.78
N LEU A 57 -1.17 7.70 9.57
CA LEU A 57 0.01 8.20 10.26
C LEU A 57 1.31 8.04 9.47
N LYS A 58 1.37 7.10 8.53
CA LYS A 58 2.57 6.78 7.76
C LYS A 58 2.43 7.09 6.29
N GLU A 59 1.25 6.89 5.72
CA GLU A 59 1.05 7.04 4.26
C GLU A 59 0.29 8.33 3.90
N GLY A 60 -0.16 9.11 4.89
CA GLY A 60 -0.71 10.45 4.67
C GLY A 60 -2.14 10.50 4.14
N TYR A 61 -2.90 9.40 4.21
CA TYR A 61 -4.31 9.37 3.83
C TYR A 61 -5.16 10.21 4.80
N THR A 62 -6.28 10.73 4.31
CA THR A 62 -7.30 11.38 5.14
C THR A 62 -8.45 10.42 5.40
N HIS A 63 -9.11 10.58 6.55
CA HIS A 63 -10.22 9.71 6.98
C HIS A 63 -11.33 9.55 5.90
N ASP A 64 -11.68 10.64 5.19
CA ASP A 64 -12.74 10.64 4.18
C ASP A 64 -12.36 9.92 2.87
N LYS A 65 -11.11 9.46 2.75
CA LYS A 65 -10.59 8.71 1.60
C LYS A 65 -10.28 7.25 1.91
N ILE A 66 -10.51 6.80 3.14
CA ILE A 66 -10.36 5.41 3.54
C ILE A 66 -11.76 4.81 3.72
N ILE A 67 -12.07 3.76 2.97
CA ILE A 67 -13.32 3.04 3.03
C ILE A 67 -13.08 1.71 3.73
N VAL A 68 -13.79 1.47 4.82
CA VAL A 68 -13.56 0.29 5.68
C VAL A 68 -14.78 -0.62 5.75
N PHE A 69 -14.56 -1.89 5.42
CA PHE A 69 -15.53 -2.97 5.55
C PHE A 69 -15.16 -3.90 6.71
N TYR A 70 -16.02 -3.97 7.72
CA TYR A 70 -15.75 -4.78 8.91
C TYR A 70 -17.02 -5.28 9.58
N GLY A 71 -17.08 -6.58 9.87
CA GLY A 71 -18.12 -7.21 10.66
C GLY A 71 -19.54 -6.76 10.29
N ASN A 72 -20.21 -6.10 11.23
CA ASN A 72 -21.58 -5.61 11.09
C ASN A 72 -21.67 -4.09 10.78
N GLY A 73 -20.56 -3.47 10.35
CA GLY A 73 -20.52 -2.03 10.06
C GLY A 73 -20.29 -1.16 11.29
N THR A 74 -19.67 -1.72 12.33
CA THR A 74 -19.39 -1.01 13.58
C THR A 74 -17.99 -1.37 14.09
N SER A 75 -17.22 -0.38 14.53
CA SER A 75 -15.93 -0.61 15.19
C SER A 75 -16.06 -1.49 16.43
N PHE A 76 -15.06 -2.35 16.65
CA PHE A 76 -15.00 -3.19 17.85
C PHE A 76 -14.45 -2.37 19.04
N ASN A 77 -15.11 -2.51 20.20
CA ASN A 77 -14.68 -1.87 21.43
C ASN A 77 -13.67 -2.76 22.17
N SER A 78 -12.41 -2.74 21.72
CA SER A 78 -11.34 -3.50 22.36
C SER A 78 -11.08 -3.00 23.79
N ALA A 79 -10.84 -3.91 24.72
CA ALA A 79 -10.34 -3.58 26.06
C ALA A 79 -8.83 -3.28 26.08
N ARG A 80 -8.13 -3.48 24.96
CA ARG A 80 -6.70 -3.15 24.83
C ARG A 80 -6.50 -1.70 24.41
N PRO A 81 -5.79 -0.87 25.20
CA PRO A 81 -5.56 0.53 24.85
C PRO A 81 -4.95 0.75 23.45
N ARG A 82 -4.10 -0.17 22.98
CA ARG A 82 -3.42 -0.10 21.68
C ARG A 82 -4.37 -0.05 20.47
N TYR A 83 -5.54 -0.69 20.59
CA TYR A 83 -6.51 -0.85 19.50
C TYR A 83 -7.84 -0.15 19.81
N GLN A 84 -7.81 0.82 20.72
CA GLN A 84 -8.95 1.67 21.02
C GLN A 84 -8.88 2.92 20.17
N LEU A 85 -10.01 3.27 19.54
CA LEU A 85 -10.14 4.51 18.76
C LEU A 85 -9.76 5.78 19.56
N ALA A 86 -9.97 5.75 20.88
CA ALA A 86 -9.62 6.82 21.79
C ALA A 86 -8.12 7.13 21.82
N LEU A 87 -7.24 6.20 21.44
CA LEU A 87 -5.79 6.43 21.37
C LEU A 87 -5.44 7.62 20.46
N HIS A 88 -6.20 7.78 19.35
CA HIS A 88 -6.01 8.85 18.38
C HIS A 88 -7.18 9.84 18.33
N ASN A 89 -8.12 9.74 19.28
CA ASN A 89 -9.38 10.49 19.27
C ASN A 89 -10.21 10.29 17.98
N TRP A 90 -10.16 9.10 17.38
CA TRP A 90 -10.99 8.80 16.22
C TRP A 90 -12.43 8.49 16.68
N PRO A 91 -13.46 9.12 16.08
CA PRO A 91 -14.84 8.86 16.47
C PRO A 91 -15.32 7.48 15.98
N ASN A 92 -14.84 7.04 14.82
CA ASN A 92 -15.15 5.79 14.16
C ASN A 92 -14.14 5.56 13.02
N ILE A 93 -13.90 4.30 12.64
CA ILE A 93 -13.11 3.96 11.44
C ILE A 93 -13.84 3.01 10.49
N VAL A 94 -15.00 2.45 10.86
CA VAL A 94 -15.72 1.46 10.04
C VAL A 94 -16.89 2.13 9.32
N ASP A 95 -16.90 2.09 7.99
CA ASP A 95 -17.96 2.72 7.20
C ASP A 95 -19.11 1.76 6.88
N TYR A 96 -18.77 0.50 6.60
CA TYR A 96 -19.70 -0.47 6.07
C TYR A 96 -19.53 -1.85 6.69
N ASP A 97 -20.60 -2.63 6.63
CA ASP A 97 -20.54 -4.04 6.98
C ASP A 97 -19.78 -4.84 5.91
N ASN A 98 -19.19 -5.97 6.30
CA ASN A 98 -18.39 -6.79 5.36
C ASN A 98 -19.26 -7.74 4.51
N ASN A 99 -20.54 -7.44 4.32
CA ASN A 99 -21.42 -8.26 3.50
C ASN A 99 -20.99 -8.14 2.02
N PRO A 100 -20.84 -9.26 1.28
CA PRO A 100 -20.51 -9.21 -0.15
C PRO A 100 -21.43 -8.32 -0.99
N ALA A 101 -22.73 -8.25 -0.68
CA ALA A 101 -23.65 -7.37 -1.37
C ALA A 101 -23.34 -5.88 -1.10
N THR A 102 -23.04 -5.53 0.15
CA THR A 102 -22.64 -4.17 0.55
C THR A 102 -21.32 -3.79 -0.09
N MET A 103 -20.30 -4.65 0.01
CA MET A 103 -19.00 -4.44 -0.63
C MET A 103 -19.18 -4.19 -2.13
N ASN A 104 -19.93 -5.07 -2.82
CA ASN A 104 -20.18 -4.92 -4.26
C ASN A 104 -20.90 -3.61 -4.61
N ALA A 105 -21.87 -3.17 -3.80
CA ALA A 105 -22.54 -1.89 -4.03
C ALA A 105 -21.58 -0.69 -3.86
N GLN A 106 -20.69 -0.74 -2.85
CA GLN A 106 -19.75 0.34 -2.57
C GLN A 106 -18.58 0.39 -3.54
N PHE A 107 -18.06 -0.75 -4.00
CA PHE A 107 -17.09 -0.80 -5.09
C PHE A 107 -17.65 -0.19 -6.38
N ALA A 108 -18.91 -0.49 -6.72
CA ALA A 108 -19.59 0.14 -7.84
C ALA A 108 -19.76 1.65 -7.65
N ALA A 109 -20.10 2.10 -6.43
CA ALA A 109 -20.22 3.52 -6.12
C ALA A 109 -18.86 4.25 -6.28
N LEU A 110 -17.78 3.68 -5.75
CA LEU A 110 -16.42 4.19 -5.90
C LEU A 110 -15.98 4.23 -7.37
N GLY A 111 -16.39 3.26 -8.18
CA GLY A 111 -16.12 3.24 -9.63
C GLY A 111 -16.70 4.44 -10.39
N ASN A 112 -17.70 5.14 -9.83
CA ASN A 112 -18.26 6.38 -10.39
C ASN A 112 -17.57 7.65 -9.86
N ILE A 113 -16.72 7.53 -8.84
CA ILE A 113 -16.04 8.65 -8.17
C ILE A 113 -14.58 8.71 -8.58
N ILE A 114 -13.90 7.55 -8.55
CA ILE A 114 -12.47 7.43 -8.82
C ILE A 114 -12.23 7.58 -10.33
N THR A 115 -11.27 8.42 -10.67
CA THR A 115 -10.91 8.79 -12.04
C THR A 115 -9.52 8.27 -12.40
N ASN A 116 -9.15 8.36 -13.69
CA ASN A 116 -7.79 7.97 -14.14
C ASN A 116 -6.65 8.82 -13.54
N ASN A 117 -6.97 9.87 -12.79
CA ASN A 117 -6.01 10.70 -12.08
C ASN A 117 -5.78 10.25 -10.63
N ASP A 118 -6.64 9.39 -10.09
CA ASP A 118 -6.64 9.01 -8.68
C ASP A 118 -5.88 7.70 -8.44
N ASN A 119 -5.32 7.54 -7.24
CA ASN A 119 -4.61 6.33 -6.83
C ASN A 119 -5.50 5.46 -5.94
N LEU A 120 -5.29 4.14 -5.97
CA LEU A 120 -6.08 3.18 -5.22
C LEU A 120 -5.21 2.20 -4.42
N HIS A 121 -5.44 2.14 -3.12
CA HIS A 121 -4.85 1.16 -2.22
C HIS A 121 -5.94 0.21 -1.72
N ILE A 122 -5.80 -1.10 -1.95
CA ILE A 122 -6.72 -2.10 -1.40
C ILE A 122 -5.95 -3.02 -0.46
N ARG A 123 -6.40 -3.15 0.79
CA ARG A 123 -5.90 -4.16 1.71
C ARG A 123 -7.01 -5.12 2.09
N TRP A 124 -6.86 -6.39 1.70
CA TRP A 124 -7.61 -7.46 2.34
C TRP A 124 -6.84 -7.85 3.60
N VAL A 125 -7.19 -7.19 4.69
CA VAL A 125 -6.39 -7.17 5.91
C VAL A 125 -6.41 -8.53 6.57
N VAL A 126 -7.55 -9.11 6.89
CA VAL A 126 -7.58 -10.49 7.45
C VAL A 126 -8.77 -11.25 6.93
N GLY A 127 -8.56 -12.52 6.63
CA GLY A 127 -9.62 -13.48 6.30
C GLY A 127 -9.10 -14.89 6.12
N HIS A 128 -10.04 -15.79 5.84
CA HIS A 128 -9.70 -17.14 5.41
C HIS A 128 -9.86 -17.25 3.90
N GLY A 129 -8.93 -17.96 3.28
CA GLY A 129 -8.97 -18.29 1.87
C GLY A 129 -8.92 -19.79 1.66
N GLY A 130 -9.35 -20.25 0.50
CA GLY A 130 -9.37 -21.66 0.14
C GLY A 130 -9.20 -21.83 -1.36
N SER A 131 -8.49 -22.88 -1.75
CA SER A 131 -8.32 -23.29 -3.14
C SER A 131 -7.99 -24.78 -3.18
N THR A 132 -8.35 -25.45 -4.27
CA THR A 132 -7.88 -26.82 -4.55
C THR A 132 -6.85 -26.87 -5.68
N ASN A 133 -6.77 -25.81 -6.49
CA ASN A 133 -5.80 -25.59 -7.55
C ASN A 133 -5.50 -24.07 -7.66
N GLN A 134 -4.80 -23.64 -8.71
CA GLN A 134 -4.36 -22.24 -8.87
C GLN A 134 -5.45 -21.30 -9.43
N ASP A 135 -6.56 -21.85 -9.94
CA ASP A 135 -7.61 -21.14 -10.68
C ASP A 135 -9.00 -21.25 -10.01
N ASP A 136 -9.05 -21.55 -8.70
CA ASP A 136 -10.29 -21.78 -7.96
C ASP A 136 -10.33 -21.13 -6.58
N TYR A 137 -9.68 -19.96 -6.47
CA TYR A 137 -9.60 -19.27 -5.20
C TYR A 137 -10.97 -18.84 -4.66
N SER A 138 -11.05 -18.77 -3.34
CA SER A 138 -12.20 -18.27 -2.63
C SER A 138 -11.79 -17.62 -1.32
N ALA A 139 -12.55 -16.62 -0.89
CA ALA A 139 -12.40 -15.96 0.41
C ALA A 139 -13.67 -16.13 1.24
N LEU A 140 -13.51 -16.48 2.52
CA LEU A 140 -14.62 -16.63 3.46
C LEU A 140 -14.84 -15.34 4.25
N ILE A 141 -16.07 -14.83 4.22
CA ILE A 141 -16.55 -13.82 5.17
C ILE A 141 -17.05 -14.56 6.42
N GLN A 142 -16.15 -14.75 7.38
CA GLN A 142 -16.30 -15.71 8.48
C GLN A 142 -17.53 -15.43 9.35
N ASN A 143 -17.75 -14.17 9.76
CA ASN A 143 -18.89 -13.81 10.63
C ASN A 143 -20.26 -13.98 9.95
N ARG A 144 -20.27 -14.22 8.63
CA ARG A 144 -21.49 -14.42 7.84
C ARG A 144 -21.62 -15.84 7.29
N ASN A 145 -20.55 -16.63 7.38
CA ASN A 145 -20.45 -17.94 6.73
C ASN A 145 -20.78 -17.88 5.23
N VAL A 146 -20.26 -16.86 4.55
CA VAL A 146 -20.44 -16.65 3.10
C VAL A 146 -19.09 -16.68 2.41
N THR A 147 -18.97 -17.51 1.38
CA THR A 147 -17.77 -17.59 0.54
C THR A 147 -17.95 -16.73 -0.70
N MET A 148 -16.96 -15.89 -0.99
CA MET A 148 -16.81 -15.20 -2.27
C MET A 148 -15.85 -15.98 -3.15
N THR A 149 -16.23 -16.25 -4.40
CA THR A 149 -15.36 -16.90 -5.38
C THR A 149 -14.35 -15.92 -5.98
N GLU A 150 -13.27 -16.43 -6.56
CA GLU A 150 -12.27 -15.65 -7.30
C GLU A 150 -12.93 -14.71 -8.33
N VAL A 151 -13.87 -15.23 -9.12
CA VAL A 151 -14.61 -14.44 -10.11
C VAL A 151 -15.38 -13.28 -9.46
N GLN A 152 -16.05 -13.53 -8.33
CA GLN A 152 -16.80 -12.49 -7.63
C GLN A 152 -15.87 -11.41 -7.07
N ILE A 153 -14.74 -11.81 -6.49
CA ILE A 153 -13.73 -10.91 -5.92
C ILE A 153 -13.12 -10.04 -7.02
N VAL A 154 -12.65 -10.65 -8.10
CA VAL A 154 -12.00 -9.94 -9.21
C VAL A 154 -13.00 -9.01 -9.91
N ASN A 155 -14.25 -9.46 -10.12
CA ASN A 155 -15.29 -8.60 -10.68
C ASN A 155 -15.62 -7.42 -9.77
N MET A 156 -15.71 -7.63 -8.45
CA MET A 156 -15.95 -6.55 -7.48
C MET A 156 -14.83 -5.51 -7.53
N ILE A 157 -13.57 -5.94 -7.47
CA ILE A 157 -12.41 -5.03 -7.49
C ILE A 157 -12.30 -4.29 -8.83
N ASN A 158 -12.64 -4.94 -9.95
CA ASN A 158 -12.60 -4.33 -11.28
C ASN A 158 -13.80 -3.41 -11.59
N GLN A 159 -14.73 -3.21 -10.66
CA GLN A 159 -15.75 -2.16 -10.78
C GLN A 159 -15.17 -0.75 -10.68
N ILE A 160 -13.90 -0.61 -10.29
CA ILE A 160 -13.16 0.64 -10.30
C ILE A 160 -12.13 0.59 -11.45
N PRO A 161 -12.51 0.85 -12.71
CA PRO A 161 -11.62 0.68 -13.86
C PRO A 161 -10.71 1.89 -14.13
N ASN A 162 -11.09 3.06 -13.61
CA ASN A 162 -10.43 4.33 -13.86
C ASN A 162 -9.59 4.70 -12.64
N TYR A 163 -8.28 4.45 -12.70
CA TYR A 163 -7.29 4.84 -11.70
C TYR A 163 -5.93 5.04 -12.36
N ASN A 164 -5.09 5.88 -11.79
CA ASN A 164 -3.71 6.05 -12.23
C ASN A 164 -2.88 4.82 -11.85
N ARG A 165 -2.90 4.46 -10.56
CA ARG A 165 -2.14 3.35 -9.98
C ARG A 165 -2.97 2.60 -8.96
N ARG A 166 -2.73 1.30 -8.83
CA ARG A 166 -3.37 0.45 -7.83
C ARG A 166 -2.38 -0.45 -7.12
N LYS A 167 -2.32 -0.36 -5.79
CA LYS A 167 -1.58 -1.29 -4.92
C LYS A 167 -2.57 -2.16 -4.15
N ILE A 168 -2.32 -3.46 -4.13
CA ILE A 168 -3.16 -4.43 -3.44
C ILE A 168 -2.29 -5.28 -2.52
N MET A 169 -2.70 -5.42 -1.27
CA MET A 169 -2.08 -6.31 -0.29
C MET A 169 -3.15 -7.27 0.23
N TRP A 170 -2.85 -8.56 0.20
CA TRP A 170 -3.87 -9.59 0.37
C TRP A 170 -3.45 -10.69 1.34
N MET A 171 -4.01 -10.65 2.54
CA MET A 171 -3.78 -11.67 3.58
C MET A 171 -4.94 -12.67 3.61
N THR A 172 -4.75 -13.82 2.97
CA THR A 172 -5.53 -15.04 3.18
C THR A 172 -4.73 -16.27 2.76
N CYS A 173 -5.08 -17.46 3.26
CA CYS A 173 -4.60 -18.72 2.67
C CYS A 173 -4.84 -18.78 1.17
N HIS A 174 -3.93 -19.44 0.43
CA HIS A 174 -4.02 -19.67 -1.02
C HIS A 174 -4.11 -18.40 -1.89
N SER A 175 -3.82 -17.23 -1.33
CA SER A 175 -4.01 -15.94 -2.00
C SER A 175 -3.18 -15.76 -3.28
N GLY A 176 -2.10 -16.52 -3.45
CA GLY A 176 -1.28 -16.54 -4.67
C GLY A 176 -2.03 -16.86 -5.97
N CYS A 177 -3.24 -17.44 -5.90
CA CYS A 177 -4.13 -17.57 -7.06
C CYS A 177 -4.47 -16.20 -7.67
N LEU A 178 -4.71 -15.18 -6.84
CA LEU A 178 -5.02 -13.82 -7.31
C LEU A 178 -3.85 -13.14 -8.01
N ALA A 179 -2.64 -13.68 -7.85
CA ALA A 179 -1.42 -13.22 -8.52
C ALA A 179 -1.12 -14.03 -9.79
N TYR A 180 -1.28 -15.35 -9.77
CA TYR A 180 -0.76 -16.21 -10.84
C TYR A 180 -1.79 -17.15 -11.48
N GLY A 181 -3.04 -17.12 -11.03
CA GLY A 181 -4.15 -17.82 -11.66
C GLY A 181 -4.61 -17.14 -12.95
N ASN A 182 -5.48 -17.83 -13.69
CA ASN A 182 -6.08 -17.37 -14.94
C ASN A 182 -6.99 -16.15 -14.73
N ILE A 183 -7.62 -16.04 -13.56
CA ILE A 183 -8.44 -14.89 -13.16
C ILE A 183 -7.70 -14.19 -12.02
N ASN A 184 -6.98 -13.12 -12.36
CA ASN A 184 -6.10 -12.43 -11.44
C ASN A 184 -6.37 -10.91 -11.41
N LEU A 185 -5.69 -10.21 -10.50
CA LEU A 185 -5.81 -8.77 -10.32
C LEU A 185 -4.69 -7.97 -11.01
N ASN A 186 -3.78 -8.65 -11.72
CA ASN A 186 -2.61 -8.04 -12.30
C ASN A 186 -2.92 -7.33 -13.61
N ASN A 187 -2.40 -6.11 -13.77
CA ASN A 187 -2.39 -5.38 -15.02
C ASN A 187 -1.26 -4.34 -15.03
N SER A 188 -1.16 -3.57 -16.11
CA SER A 188 -0.10 -2.57 -16.30
C SER A 188 -0.12 -1.38 -15.32
N ARG A 189 -1.15 -1.27 -14.48
CA ARG A 189 -1.32 -0.22 -13.46
C ARG A 189 -1.51 -0.80 -12.05
N THR A 190 -1.41 -2.12 -11.87
CA THR A 190 -1.67 -2.78 -10.58
C THR A 190 -0.47 -3.58 -10.13
N VAL A 191 -0.09 -3.40 -8.86
CA VAL A 191 0.85 -4.28 -8.16
C VAL A 191 0.10 -4.94 -7.01
N LEU A 192 0.22 -6.26 -6.92
CA LEU A 192 -0.41 -7.09 -5.91
C LEU A 192 0.67 -7.82 -5.12
N ILE A 193 0.59 -7.82 -3.80
CA ILE A 193 1.31 -8.74 -2.92
C ILE A 193 0.29 -9.63 -2.22
N THR A 194 0.53 -10.94 -2.23
CA THR A 194 -0.30 -11.91 -1.51
C THR A 194 0.53 -12.58 -0.43
N SER A 195 -0.11 -12.94 0.69
CA SER A 195 0.56 -13.49 1.87
C SER A 195 1.11 -14.91 1.69
N SER A 196 0.62 -15.67 0.71
CA SER A 196 1.05 -17.05 0.48
C SER A 196 0.99 -17.43 -1.00
N ASN A 197 1.70 -18.51 -1.36
CA ASN A 197 1.52 -19.20 -2.64
C ASN A 197 0.11 -19.83 -2.72
N TRP A 198 -0.33 -20.20 -3.94
CA TRP A 198 -1.65 -20.78 -4.19
C TRP A 198 -1.86 -22.12 -3.46
N ASN A 199 -0.78 -22.87 -3.20
CA ASN A 199 -0.83 -24.18 -2.52
C ASN A 199 -0.42 -24.12 -1.04
N GLN A 200 -0.47 -22.93 -0.43
CA GLN A 200 -0.03 -22.71 0.95
C GLN A 200 -1.11 -22.01 1.78
N ASN A 201 -1.12 -22.31 3.08
CA ASN A 201 -1.87 -21.51 4.05
C ASN A 201 -1.14 -20.21 4.34
N SER A 202 -1.87 -19.22 4.85
CA SER A 202 -1.31 -18.07 5.57
C SER A 202 -1.50 -18.28 7.07
N PHE A 203 -0.70 -17.60 7.88
CA PHE A 203 -0.61 -17.89 9.31
C PHE A 203 -0.72 -16.63 10.17
N GLY A 204 -1.21 -16.83 11.38
CA GLY A 204 -1.10 -15.86 12.46
C GLY A 204 0.26 -15.96 13.16
N TYR A 205 0.65 -14.89 13.84
CA TYR A 205 1.82 -14.79 14.69
C TYR A 205 1.41 -14.28 16.06
N TRP A 206 1.79 -15.01 17.11
CA TRP A 206 1.60 -14.57 18.48
C TRP A 206 2.81 -13.78 18.93
N MET A 207 2.65 -12.46 19.09
CA MET A 207 3.66 -11.61 19.72
C MET A 207 3.55 -11.66 21.25
N PRO A 208 4.56 -12.17 21.98
CA PRO A 208 4.50 -12.26 23.43
C PRO A 208 4.35 -10.92 24.15
N SER A 209 4.91 -9.84 23.58
CA SER A 209 4.87 -8.47 24.12
C SER A 209 3.57 -7.73 23.83
N GLU A 210 2.76 -8.23 22.90
CA GLU A 210 1.56 -7.56 22.42
C GLU A 210 0.43 -8.58 22.33
N THR A 211 0.16 -9.15 21.16
CA THR A 211 -0.94 -10.10 20.93
C THR A 211 -0.80 -10.84 19.60
N ILE A 212 -1.88 -11.47 19.14
CA ILE A 212 -1.95 -12.12 17.83
C ILE A 212 -2.21 -11.15 16.67
N HIS A 213 -1.45 -11.34 15.59
CA HIS A 213 -1.60 -10.67 14.30
C HIS A 213 -1.51 -11.67 13.16
N ALA A 214 -2.03 -11.35 11.99
CA ALA A 214 -1.63 -12.02 10.76
C ALA A 214 -0.14 -11.75 10.48
N GLN A 215 0.63 -12.79 10.15
CA GLN A 215 2.07 -12.65 9.88
C GLN A 215 2.34 -11.55 8.86
N PHE A 216 1.69 -11.64 7.70
CA PHE A 216 1.93 -10.73 6.58
C PHE A 216 1.67 -9.27 6.95
N ASN A 217 0.49 -8.94 7.49
CA ASN A 217 0.18 -7.56 7.91
C ASN A 217 1.14 -7.04 8.98
N HIS A 218 1.54 -7.90 9.92
CA HIS A 218 2.47 -7.49 10.97
C HIS A 218 3.85 -7.19 10.40
N VAL A 219 4.29 -7.94 9.38
CA VAL A 219 5.52 -7.59 8.64
C VAL A 219 5.39 -6.23 7.98
N GLU A 220 4.27 -5.97 7.28
CA GLU A 220 4.05 -4.69 6.60
C GLU A 220 4.07 -3.52 7.59
N THR A 221 3.26 -3.63 8.65
CA THR A 221 3.17 -2.63 9.71
C THR A 221 4.56 -2.37 10.30
N SER A 222 5.31 -3.43 10.62
CA SER A 222 6.65 -3.28 11.21
C SER A 222 7.61 -2.54 10.29
N ALA A 223 7.62 -2.87 9.00
CA ALA A 223 8.47 -2.23 8.00
C ALA A 223 8.21 -0.72 7.91
N LEU A 224 6.94 -0.29 7.95
CA LEU A 224 6.55 1.13 7.91
C LEU A 224 6.97 1.92 9.16
N TYR A 225 7.25 1.22 10.26
CA TYR A 225 7.75 1.82 11.50
C TYR A 225 9.27 1.69 11.63
N GLY A 226 9.98 1.25 10.58
CA GLY A 226 11.43 1.15 10.58
C GLY A 226 11.96 0.04 11.49
N GLN A 227 11.20 -1.03 11.64
CA GLN A 227 11.55 -2.19 12.46
C GLN A 227 11.20 -3.49 11.74
N ASP A 228 11.90 -4.56 12.11
CA ASP A 228 11.49 -5.90 11.74
C ASP A 228 10.29 -6.34 12.61
N PRO A 229 9.64 -7.46 12.28
CA PRO A 229 8.47 -7.94 13.01
C PRO A 229 8.75 -8.36 14.46
N LEU A 230 10.02 -8.42 14.86
CA LEU A 230 10.48 -8.73 16.21
C LEU A 230 10.85 -7.46 17.01
N GLY A 231 10.69 -6.28 16.40
CA GLY A 231 10.98 -4.98 17.01
C GLY A 231 12.44 -4.54 16.91
N VAL A 232 13.25 -5.21 16.09
CA VAL A 232 14.64 -4.81 15.83
C VAL A 232 14.64 -3.69 14.79
N PRO A 233 15.37 -2.57 14.99
CA PRO A 233 15.48 -1.53 13.97
C PRO A 233 15.89 -2.10 12.62
N PHE A 234 15.14 -1.77 11.58
CA PHE A 234 15.27 -2.35 10.26
C PHE A 234 15.03 -1.27 9.20
N ASN A 235 15.90 -1.21 8.19
CA ASN A 235 15.71 -0.29 7.08
C ASN A 235 14.96 -1.03 5.95
N GLY A 236 13.66 -0.73 5.80
CA GLY A 236 12.84 -1.27 4.72
C GLY A 236 13.17 -0.71 3.33
N ASP A 237 13.86 0.42 3.27
CA ASP A 237 14.40 1.02 2.05
C ASP A 237 15.78 0.41 1.76
N SER A 238 15.77 -0.67 0.99
CA SER A 238 16.94 -1.50 0.71
C SER A 238 17.90 -0.86 -0.29
N ASN A 239 17.41 0.03 -1.14
CA ASN A 239 18.18 0.69 -2.18
C ASN A 239 18.65 2.11 -1.77
N ALA A 240 18.23 2.58 -0.58
CA ALA A 240 18.52 3.88 0.02
C ALA A 240 17.95 5.09 -0.77
N ASP A 241 16.83 4.90 -1.47
CA ASP A 241 16.13 5.95 -2.22
C ASP A 241 15.12 6.76 -1.39
N ARG A 242 15.00 6.41 -0.10
CA ARG A 242 14.17 7.00 0.96
C ARG A 242 12.68 6.70 0.87
N VAL A 243 12.27 5.76 0.04
CA VAL A 243 10.90 5.26 -0.03
C VAL A 243 10.90 3.73 0.09
N ILE A 244 9.76 3.16 0.47
CA ILE A 244 9.58 1.71 0.46
C ILE A 244 8.68 1.39 -0.73
N SER A 245 9.25 0.73 -1.73
CA SER A 245 8.51 0.22 -2.89
C SER A 245 7.72 -1.04 -2.57
N MET A 246 6.72 -1.37 -3.40
CA MET A 246 6.01 -2.64 -3.30
C MET A 246 6.96 -3.85 -3.48
N TRP A 247 8.01 -3.70 -4.30
CA TRP A 247 9.05 -4.73 -4.43
C TRP A 247 9.81 -4.93 -3.12
N GLU A 248 10.22 -3.84 -2.47
CA GLU A 248 10.91 -3.90 -1.18
C GLU A 248 10.02 -4.49 -0.11
N LEU A 249 8.75 -4.07 -0.02
CA LEU A 249 7.80 -4.63 0.92
C LEU A 249 7.63 -6.14 0.74
N TRP A 250 7.45 -6.60 -0.50
CA TRP A 250 7.40 -8.04 -0.80
C TRP A 250 8.69 -8.74 -0.36
N ARG A 251 9.86 -8.14 -0.64
CA ARG A 251 11.15 -8.72 -0.27
C ARG A 251 11.33 -8.81 1.24
N ILE A 252 10.84 -7.83 2.00
CA ILE A 252 10.85 -7.84 3.46
C ILE A 252 9.99 -8.98 3.98
N ALA A 253 8.80 -9.19 3.40
CA ALA A 253 7.96 -10.34 3.72
C ALA A 253 8.64 -11.67 3.37
N ASP A 254 9.23 -11.79 2.18
CA ASP A 254 9.90 -13.00 1.70
C ASP A 254 11.07 -13.45 2.58
N ILE A 255 11.82 -12.51 3.17
CA ILE A 255 12.96 -12.82 4.06
C ILE A 255 12.63 -12.72 5.55
N SER A 256 11.38 -12.44 5.89
CA SER A 256 10.97 -12.18 7.27
C SER A 256 11.12 -13.44 8.14
N PRO A 257 11.69 -13.33 9.36
CA PRO A 257 11.88 -14.48 10.24
C PRO A 257 10.57 -15.04 10.81
N ILE A 258 9.45 -14.31 10.68
CA ILE A 258 8.14 -14.75 11.16
C ILE A 258 7.25 -15.29 10.05
N MET A 259 7.57 -15.06 8.78
CA MET A 259 6.77 -15.52 7.65
C MET A 259 6.94 -17.03 7.48
N THR A 260 5.83 -17.76 7.51
CA THR A 260 5.81 -19.22 7.33
C THR A 260 5.42 -19.63 5.90
N SER A 261 4.69 -18.77 5.21
CA SER A 261 4.30 -18.95 3.81
C SER A 261 5.15 -18.12 2.87
N ASP A 262 5.17 -18.48 1.59
CA ASP A 262 5.92 -17.75 0.57
C ASP A 262 5.02 -16.63 0.00
N PRO A 263 5.26 -15.34 0.33
CA PRO A 263 4.47 -14.26 -0.24
C PRO A 263 4.71 -14.15 -1.76
N GLN A 264 3.67 -13.81 -2.52
CA GLN A 264 3.77 -13.68 -3.97
C GLN A 264 3.64 -12.23 -4.41
N LEU A 265 4.43 -11.81 -5.40
CA LEU A 265 4.33 -10.50 -6.05
C LEU A 265 3.74 -10.69 -7.45
N GLY A 266 2.52 -10.20 -7.68
CA GLY A 266 1.79 -10.41 -8.94
C GLY A 266 2.38 -9.68 -10.16
N ASN A 267 3.22 -8.67 -9.95
CA ASN A 267 3.91 -7.98 -11.03
C ASN A 267 5.40 -7.84 -10.69
N THR A 268 6.23 -8.69 -11.28
CA THR A 268 7.69 -8.70 -11.13
C THR A 268 8.41 -7.79 -12.13
N GLY A 269 7.66 -7.01 -12.92
CA GLY A 269 8.22 -5.98 -13.79
C GLY A 269 8.57 -4.70 -13.02
N ALA A 270 9.14 -3.72 -13.73
CA ALA A 270 9.58 -2.44 -13.18
C ALA A 270 8.48 -1.55 -12.54
N LEU A 271 7.24 -2.04 -12.43
CA LEU A 271 6.15 -1.32 -11.76
C LEU A 271 6.23 -1.45 -10.23
N ALA A 272 6.58 -2.63 -9.71
CA ALA A 272 6.69 -2.84 -8.27
C ALA A 272 7.81 -2.02 -7.63
N ASP A 273 8.87 -1.72 -8.39
CA ASP A 273 9.96 -0.81 -7.98
C ASP A 273 9.56 0.67 -7.98
N LYS A 274 8.40 1.01 -8.58
CA LYS A 274 7.98 2.40 -8.80
C LYS A 274 6.71 2.79 -8.05
N ILE A 275 5.93 1.82 -7.57
CA ILE A 275 4.78 2.09 -6.69
C ILE A 275 5.26 1.97 -5.25
N TYR A 276 5.13 3.05 -4.48
CA TYR A 276 5.60 3.14 -3.10
C TYR A 276 4.44 2.98 -2.11
N ILE A 277 4.74 2.56 -0.88
CA ILE A 277 3.75 2.49 0.19
C ILE A 277 3.47 3.90 0.73
N ASP A 278 4.53 4.60 1.15
CA ASP A 278 4.54 6.03 1.43
C ASP A 278 4.95 6.79 0.16
N GLU A 279 4.03 7.59 -0.37
CA GLU A 279 4.20 8.35 -1.62
C GLU A 279 4.60 9.82 -1.35
N GLY A 280 4.92 10.19 -0.10
CA GLY A 280 5.42 11.50 0.31
C GLY A 280 6.95 11.59 0.36
N LEU A 281 7.62 11.87 -0.76
CA LEU A 281 9.07 11.98 -0.81
C LEU A 281 9.58 13.36 -0.33
N GLN A 282 10.21 13.39 0.85
CA GLN A 282 10.81 14.60 1.42
C GLN A 282 12.32 14.48 1.57
N LEU A 283 13.07 15.38 0.93
CA LEU A 283 14.52 15.30 0.88
C LEU A 283 15.24 16.63 1.15
N THR A 284 15.88 16.76 2.31
CA THR A 284 16.59 18.00 2.70
C THR A 284 17.79 18.33 1.78
N THR A 285 18.75 17.42 1.66
CA THR A 285 19.83 17.48 0.65
C THR A 285 19.86 16.14 -0.06
N VAL A 286 19.77 16.17 -1.38
CA VAL A 286 19.76 14.98 -2.22
C VAL A 286 21.01 14.91 -3.04
N THR A 287 21.60 13.72 -3.06
CA THR A 287 22.59 13.36 -4.05
C THR A 287 21.99 12.27 -4.91
N PHE A 288 21.77 12.54 -6.20
CA PHE A 288 21.34 11.50 -7.16
C PHE A 288 22.57 11.00 -7.92
N PRO A 289 23.21 9.89 -7.48
CA PRO A 289 24.45 9.42 -8.11
C PRO A 289 24.22 8.81 -9.49
N ASN A 290 22.99 8.33 -9.75
CA ASN A 290 22.58 7.57 -10.91
C ASN A 290 21.24 8.08 -11.47
N SER A 291 20.92 7.67 -12.69
CA SER A 291 19.58 7.88 -13.27
C SER A 291 18.53 7.08 -12.49
N ILE A 292 17.43 7.73 -12.11
CA ILE A 292 16.34 7.13 -11.31
C ILE A 292 14.99 7.73 -11.70
N THR A 293 13.90 6.98 -11.54
CA THR A 293 12.52 7.48 -11.74
C THR A 293 11.72 7.28 -10.47
N TYR A 294 11.19 8.37 -9.91
CA TYR A 294 10.26 8.35 -8.79
C TYR A 294 8.84 8.61 -9.27
N TRP A 295 7.88 7.85 -8.76
CA TRP A 295 6.45 8.12 -8.91
C TRP A 295 5.85 8.40 -7.52
N VAL A 296 5.61 9.66 -7.19
CA VAL A 296 5.29 10.12 -5.82
C VAL A 296 4.09 11.06 -5.82
N ASP A 297 3.40 11.19 -4.70
CA ASP A 297 2.34 12.18 -4.54
C ASP A 297 2.93 13.55 -4.32
N ASN A 298 3.87 13.62 -3.37
CA ASN A 298 4.51 14.88 -3.01
C ASN A 298 6.02 14.72 -3.12
N PHE A 299 6.66 15.69 -3.78
CA PHE A 299 8.10 15.80 -3.82
C PHE A 299 8.54 17.13 -3.20
N GLN A 300 9.25 17.05 -2.07
CA GLN A 300 9.81 18.22 -1.40
C GLN A 300 11.33 18.12 -1.31
N THR A 301 12.04 19.19 -1.67
CA THR A 301 13.50 19.23 -1.52
C THR A 301 14.08 20.62 -1.24
N ASN A 302 15.25 20.71 -0.56
CA ASN A 302 15.95 21.98 -0.33
C ASN A 302 17.28 22.10 -1.09
N ASN A 303 17.95 21.01 -1.44
CA ASN A 303 19.16 21.06 -2.26
C ASN A 303 19.25 19.79 -3.08
N VAL A 304 19.56 19.94 -4.36
CA VAL A 304 19.72 18.81 -5.28
C VAL A 304 21.13 18.84 -5.88
N VAL A 305 21.86 17.75 -5.67
CA VAL A 305 23.23 17.55 -6.16
C VAL A 305 23.26 16.33 -7.05
N PHE A 306 23.80 16.48 -8.25
CA PHE A 306 24.15 15.38 -9.13
C PHE A 306 25.68 15.33 -9.16
N PRO A 307 26.33 14.28 -8.63
CA PRO A 307 27.78 14.17 -8.70
C PRO A 307 28.24 13.74 -10.10
N ASN A 308 27.35 13.08 -10.87
CA ASN A 308 27.60 12.54 -12.20
C ASN A 308 26.49 12.98 -13.17
N THR A 309 26.77 12.93 -14.48
CA THR A 309 25.75 13.08 -15.51
C THR A 309 24.71 11.97 -15.37
N SER A 310 23.44 12.34 -15.15
CA SER A 310 22.34 11.42 -14.86
C SER A 310 21.01 11.94 -15.39
N ASN A 311 20.08 11.02 -15.62
CA ASN A 311 18.71 11.33 -16.04
C ASN A 311 17.75 10.93 -14.93
N VAL A 312 17.26 11.90 -14.18
CA VAL A 312 16.30 11.71 -13.10
C VAL A 312 14.92 12.16 -13.56
N THR A 313 13.92 11.31 -13.37
CA THR A 313 12.51 11.65 -13.60
C THR A 313 11.74 11.58 -12.29
N ILE A 314 10.89 12.56 -12.04
CA ILE A 314 9.98 12.59 -10.89
C ILE A 314 8.60 12.84 -11.45
N ASP A 315 7.75 11.82 -11.37
CA ASP A 315 6.33 11.85 -11.72
C ASP A 315 5.56 12.16 -10.42
N ILE A 316 4.82 13.26 -10.41
CA ILE A 316 4.25 13.88 -9.22
C ILE A 316 2.74 13.93 -9.38
N ASP A 317 2.00 13.39 -8.41
CA ASP A 317 0.54 13.28 -8.46
C ASP A 317 -0.21 14.38 -7.65
N GLN A 318 0.45 15.02 -6.67
CA GLN A 318 -0.18 16.05 -5.83
C GLN A 318 0.59 17.36 -5.65
N GLY A 319 1.91 17.33 -5.44
CA GLY A 319 2.63 18.52 -5.00
C GLY A 319 4.13 18.50 -5.23
N PHE A 320 4.67 19.61 -5.73
CA PHE A 320 6.10 19.84 -5.89
C PHE A 320 6.54 21.08 -5.12
N ASN A 321 7.57 20.94 -4.27
CA ASN A 321 8.22 22.07 -3.62
C ASN A 321 9.74 21.89 -3.61
N ALA A 322 10.45 22.68 -4.41
CA ALA A 322 11.91 22.76 -4.35
C ALA A 322 12.36 24.14 -3.87
N THR A 323 13.17 24.14 -2.82
CA THR A 323 13.89 25.32 -2.33
C THR A 323 15.41 25.12 -2.49
N GLY A 324 16.20 26.16 -2.23
CA GLY A 324 17.68 26.13 -2.18
C GLY A 324 18.41 25.88 -3.50
N THR A 325 19.51 25.11 -3.47
CA THR A 325 20.51 25.07 -4.57
C THR A 325 20.47 23.80 -5.42
N PHE A 326 20.70 23.95 -6.72
CA PHE A 326 20.81 22.86 -7.69
C PHE A 326 22.24 22.84 -8.28
N SER A 327 22.92 21.69 -8.18
CA SER A 327 24.29 21.50 -8.71
C SER A 327 24.37 20.23 -9.54
N ALA A 328 24.76 20.34 -10.82
CA ALA A 328 24.85 19.19 -11.72
C ALA A 328 25.94 19.33 -12.80
N PRO A 329 26.59 18.23 -13.22
CA PRO A 329 27.41 18.16 -14.43
C PRO A 329 26.61 18.48 -15.69
N VAL A 330 27.31 18.98 -16.71
CA VAL A 330 26.73 19.19 -18.05
C VAL A 330 26.16 17.87 -18.58
N GLY A 331 24.95 17.96 -19.16
CA GLY A 331 24.23 16.81 -19.71
C GLY A 331 23.29 16.11 -18.73
N THR A 332 23.25 16.53 -17.45
CA THR A 332 22.27 16.02 -16.49
C THR A 332 20.86 16.50 -16.84
N VAL A 333 19.88 15.62 -16.74
CA VAL A 333 18.46 15.92 -16.95
C VAL A 333 17.69 15.63 -15.66
N LEU A 334 17.01 16.64 -15.13
CA LEU A 334 15.94 16.46 -14.15
C LEU A 334 14.60 16.74 -14.84
N ASN A 335 13.78 15.71 -14.98
CA ASN A 335 12.46 15.81 -15.55
C ASN A 335 11.42 15.74 -14.43
N ILE A 336 10.64 16.80 -14.26
CA ILE A 336 9.53 16.82 -13.30
C ILE A 336 8.25 16.79 -14.12
N LYS A 337 7.49 15.71 -13.98
CA LYS A 337 6.21 15.52 -14.64
C LYS A 337 5.11 15.68 -13.61
N PRO A 338 4.19 16.63 -13.79
CA PRO A 338 2.87 16.54 -13.19
C PRO A 338 2.04 15.49 -13.91
#